data_AF-X1IT86-F1
#
_entry.id   AF-X1IT86-F1
#
_cell.length_a   1.000
_cell.length_b   1.000
_cell.length_c   1.000
_cell.angle_alpha   90.00
_cell.angle_beta   90.00
_cell.angle_gamma   90.00
#
_symmetry.space_group_name_H-M   'P 1'
#
loop_
_entity.id
_entity.type
_entity.pdbx_description
1 polymer ?
#
loop_
_entity_poly.entity_id
_entity_poly.type
_entity_poly.pdbx_seq_one_letter_code
_entity_poly.pdbx_strand_id
1 'polypeptide(L)'
;PSYDPAGFNPAINYISDLGNQDLTPMPIIINWGFMNTALLMIPPSLYIKKILIGDDSKFSRKLLANLTVVCMLIGMGGLFFTGVISEDVGEVWDKLFPIGYPWHDLVADFAFTFFLISGILVASQFIIFPDILEEKIGIAHPTRVRILFVINTWILIPIFFYMFYTVPYLWYTDNFWTYLPPWQWAPLWEWLLMASQTAYITSANILVVKRINRELAE
;
A
#
# COMPACT_ATOMS: atom_id res chain seq x y z
N PRO A 1 -24.17 22.69 6.90
CA PRO A 1 -24.15 21.44 6.12
C PRO A 1 -24.44 20.26 7.06
N SER A 2 -25.53 19.55 6.78
CA SER A 2 -26.13 18.40 7.48
C SER A 2 -25.51 17.97 8.82
N TYR A 3 -26.25 18.29 9.90
CA TYR A 3 -26.17 17.65 11.21
C TYR A 3 -26.42 16.14 11.02
N ASP A 4 -25.35 15.37 10.85
CA ASP A 4 -25.36 13.96 11.22
C ASP A 4 -25.22 13.94 12.75
N PRO A 5 -26.20 13.45 13.52
CA PRO A 5 -26.10 13.39 14.98
C PRO A 5 -24.98 12.45 15.46
N ALA A 6 -24.38 11.66 14.58
CA ALA A 6 -23.15 10.92 14.86
C ALA A 6 -21.90 11.80 14.69
N GLY A 7 -21.84 12.75 13.74
CA GLY A 7 -20.63 13.54 13.44
C GLY A 7 -19.73 12.93 12.36
N PHE A 8 -20.22 11.91 11.64
CA PHE A 8 -19.48 11.27 10.56
C PHE A 8 -19.27 12.21 9.36
N ASN A 9 -18.03 12.34 8.90
CA ASN A 9 -17.72 12.96 7.62
C ASN A 9 -16.70 12.09 6.86
N PRO A 10 -17.10 11.48 5.72
CA PRO A 10 -16.25 10.59 4.93
C PRO A 10 -15.07 11.31 4.25
N ALA A 11 -15.02 12.64 4.25
CA ALA A 11 -13.82 13.35 3.85
C ALA A 11 -12.74 13.34 4.95
N ILE A 12 -13.13 13.05 6.20
CA ILE A 12 -12.29 13.13 7.40
C ILE A 12 -11.73 11.79 7.81
N ASN A 13 -12.55 10.79 8.03
CA ASN A 13 -12.07 9.58 8.70
C ASN A 13 -12.29 8.31 7.87
N TYR A 14 -12.29 8.40 6.54
CA TYR A 14 -12.67 7.23 5.75
C TYR A 14 -11.67 6.08 5.80
N ILE A 15 -10.40 6.33 6.14
CA ILE A 15 -9.37 5.28 6.26
C ILE A 15 -8.94 5.13 7.73
N SER A 16 -8.73 6.25 8.42
CA SER A 16 -8.59 6.39 9.88
C SER A 16 -9.70 5.75 10.74
N ASP A 17 -10.98 5.93 10.38
CA ASP A 17 -12.15 5.28 11.02
C ASP A 17 -12.64 4.12 10.13
N LEU A 18 -11.72 3.40 9.47
CA LEU A 18 -12.04 2.07 8.97
C LEU A 18 -12.17 1.10 10.16
N GLY A 19 -13.29 1.22 10.88
CA GLY A 19 -13.65 0.35 12.00
C GLY A 19 -13.90 1.07 13.32
N ASN A 20 -14.19 2.37 13.33
CA ASN A 20 -14.54 3.11 14.54
C ASN A 20 -16.04 2.92 14.83
N GLN A 21 -16.35 2.34 15.99
CA GLN A 21 -17.72 1.99 16.41
C GLN A 21 -18.66 3.19 16.54
N ASP A 22 -18.15 4.40 16.76
CA ASP A 22 -19.01 5.55 17.00
C ASP A 22 -19.48 6.24 15.71
N LEU A 23 -18.76 6.09 14.58
CA LEU A 23 -18.95 6.91 13.38
C LEU A 23 -18.97 6.14 12.06
N THR A 24 -18.14 5.10 11.89
CA THR A 24 -18.16 4.22 10.73
C THR A 24 -17.59 2.84 11.06
N PRO A 25 -18.43 1.81 11.28
CA PRO A 25 -17.93 0.46 11.17
C PRO A 25 -17.37 0.31 9.76
N MET A 26 -16.10 -0.12 9.61
CA MET A 26 -15.61 -0.57 8.32
C MET A 26 -16.66 -1.58 7.85
N PRO A 27 -17.34 -1.36 6.70
CA PRO A 27 -18.31 -2.33 6.24
C PRO A 27 -17.51 -3.62 6.13
N ILE A 28 -17.92 -4.66 6.87
CA ILE A 28 -17.15 -5.90 7.07
C ILE A 28 -16.53 -6.39 5.74
N ILE A 29 -17.23 -6.17 4.62
CA ILE A 29 -16.77 -6.41 3.25
C ILE A 29 -15.38 -5.83 2.90
N ILE A 30 -14.97 -4.68 3.44
CA ILE A 30 -13.65 -4.07 3.19
C ILE A 30 -12.57 -4.80 4.00
N ASN A 31 -12.84 -5.21 5.24
CA ASN A 31 -11.94 -6.06 6.03
C ASN A 31 -11.70 -7.40 5.32
N TRP A 32 -12.79 -8.02 4.85
CA TRP A 32 -12.72 -9.19 3.97
C TRP A 32 -11.98 -8.87 2.67
N GLY A 33 -12.18 -7.69 2.11
CA GLY A 33 -11.48 -7.20 0.93
C GLY A 33 -9.96 -7.17 1.12
N PHE A 34 -9.48 -6.62 2.23
CA PHE A 34 -8.06 -6.58 2.58
C PHE A 34 -7.49 -7.98 2.81
N MET A 35 -8.20 -8.84 3.56
CA MET A 35 -7.79 -10.22 3.78
C MET A 35 -7.69 -11.01 2.47
N ASN A 36 -8.73 -10.95 1.63
CA ASN A 36 -8.75 -11.66 0.35
C ASN A 36 -7.70 -11.09 -0.62
N THR A 37 -7.56 -9.76 -0.67
CA THR A 37 -6.54 -9.12 -1.52
C THR A 37 -5.15 -9.57 -1.10
N ALA A 38 -4.83 -9.55 0.20
CA ALA A 38 -3.55 -10.01 0.71
C ALA A 38 -3.24 -11.46 0.28
N LEU A 39 -4.21 -12.37 0.41
CA LEU A 39 -4.04 -13.78 0.02
C LEU A 39 -3.89 -13.96 -1.50
N LEU A 40 -4.75 -13.30 -2.28
CA LEU A 40 -4.75 -13.39 -3.75
C LEU A 40 -3.52 -12.73 -4.39
N MET A 41 -2.85 -11.83 -3.67
CA MET A 41 -1.64 -11.17 -4.11
C MET A 41 -0.37 -11.98 -3.90
N ILE A 42 -0.40 -13.04 -3.08
CA ILE A 42 0.78 -13.89 -2.84
C ILE A 42 1.31 -14.52 -4.15
N PRO A 43 0.50 -15.19 -5.00
CA PRO A 43 1.03 -15.78 -6.23
C PRO A 43 1.59 -14.74 -7.22
N PRO A 44 0.92 -13.61 -7.51
CA PRO A 44 1.51 -12.53 -8.31
C PRO A 44 2.84 -12.01 -7.76
N SER A 45 2.98 -11.87 -6.44
CA SER A 45 4.24 -11.45 -5.81
C SER A 45 5.35 -12.49 -5.92
N LEU A 46 5.04 -13.78 -5.85
CA LEU A 46 6.04 -14.81 -6.13
C LEU A 46 6.42 -14.81 -7.62
N TYR A 47 5.47 -14.54 -8.52
CA TYR A 47 5.75 -14.47 -9.94
C TYR A 47 6.57 -13.23 -10.32
N ILE A 48 6.37 -12.08 -9.65
CA ILE A 48 7.19 -10.89 -9.88
C ILE A 48 8.67 -11.17 -9.63
N LYS A 49 9.00 -12.08 -8.70
CA LYS A 49 10.37 -12.54 -8.47
C LYS A 49 11.00 -13.10 -9.75
N LYS A 50 10.28 -13.96 -10.46
CA LYS A 50 10.75 -14.59 -11.70
C LYS A 50 11.05 -13.52 -12.75
N ILE A 51 10.16 -12.53 -12.89
CA ILE A 51 10.33 -11.38 -13.79
C ILE A 51 11.57 -10.56 -13.42
N LEU A 52 11.71 -10.21 -12.14
CA LEU A 52 12.77 -9.35 -11.64
C LEU A 52 14.13 -10.02 -11.69
N ILE A 53 14.22 -11.34 -11.47
CA ILE A 53 15.47 -12.09 -11.59
C ILE A 53 15.89 -12.19 -13.06
N GLY A 54 15.01 -12.65 -13.96
CA GLY A 54 15.38 -12.93 -15.36
C GLY A 54 16.33 -14.11 -15.52
N ASP A 55 16.74 -14.41 -16.76
CA ASP A 55 17.64 -15.53 -17.07
C ASP A 55 19.10 -15.10 -16.87
N ASP A 56 19.95 -15.97 -16.30
CA ASP A 56 21.38 -15.72 -16.00
C ASP A 56 21.68 -14.42 -15.24
N SER A 57 20.90 -14.16 -14.19
CA SER A 57 20.99 -12.94 -13.42
C SER A 57 22.20 -12.88 -12.45
N LYS A 58 22.85 -11.71 -12.37
CA LYS A 58 23.87 -11.40 -11.35
C LYS A 58 23.34 -11.58 -9.92
N PHE A 59 24.23 -11.86 -8.96
CA PHE A 59 23.87 -12.02 -7.54
C PHE A 59 23.09 -10.83 -6.98
N SER A 60 23.49 -9.59 -7.31
CA SER A 60 22.81 -8.37 -6.86
C SER A 60 21.35 -8.31 -7.29
N ARG A 61 21.04 -8.74 -8.52
CA ARG A 61 19.66 -8.80 -9.04
C ARG A 61 18.83 -9.84 -8.29
N LYS A 62 19.40 -11.02 -8.01
CA LYS A 62 18.75 -12.06 -7.17
C LYS A 62 18.47 -11.56 -5.76
N LEU A 63 19.43 -10.88 -5.14
CA LEU A 63 19.29 -10.33 -3.80
C LEU A 63 18.17 -9.29 -3.74
N LEU A 64 18.19 -8.31 -4.66
CA LEU A 64 17.16 -7.27 -4.72
C LEU A 64 15.77 -7.86 -4.96
N ALA A 65 15.64 -8.81 -5.89
CA ALA A 65 14.35 -9.46 -6.18
C ALA A 65 13.84 -10.26 -4.98
N ASN A 66 14.71 -10.96 -4.25
CA ASN A 66 14.33 -11.66 -3.02
C ASN A 66 13.89 -10.69 -1.93
N LEU A 67 14.64 -9.61 -1.70
CA LEU A 67 14.26 -8.57 -0.74
C LEU A 67 12.92 -7.93 -1.11
N THR A 68 12.69 -7.62 -2.39
CA THR A 68 11.40 -7.14 -2.87
C THR A 68 10.26 -8.07 -2.46
N VAL A 69 10.41 -9.37 -2.74
CA VAL A 69 9.35 -10.36 -2.48
C VAL A 69 9.13 -10.54 -0.98
N VAL A 70 10.20 -10.60 -0.18
CA VAL A 70 10.09 -10.66 1.29
C VAL A 70 9.33 -9.44 1.81
N CYS A 71 9.66 -8.24 1.35
CA CYS A 71 8.93 -7.04 1.73
C CYS A 71 7.46 -7.09 1.29
N MET A 72 7.17 -7.51 0.06
CA MET A 72 5.78 -7.65 -0.40
C MET A 72 4.99 -8.65 0.45
N LEU A 73 5.59 -9.78 0.82
CA LEU A 73 4.93 -10.81 1.65
C LEU A 73 4.70 -10.32 3.08
N ILE A 74 5.64 -9.57 3.67
CA ILE A 74 5.44 -8.92 4.97
C ILE A 74 4.32 -7.88 4.87
N GLY A 75 4.32 -7.06 3.81
CA GLY A 75 3.26 -6.08 3.54
C GLY A 75 1.88 -6.74 3.40
N MET A 76 1.79 -7.88 2.71
CA MET A 76 0.57 -8.69 2.63
C MET A 76 0.17 -9.28 3.98
N GLY A 77 1.14 -9.73 4.78
CA GLY A 77 0.89 -10.17 6.16
C GLY A 77 0.26 -9.05 6.98
N GLY A 78 0.86 -7.86 6.95
CA GLY A 78 0.31 -6.66 7.57
C GLY A 78 -1.12 -6.39 7.10
N LEU A 79 -1.35 -6.32 5.78
CA LEU A 79 -2.66 -6.03 5.20
C LEU A 79 -3.72 -7.08 5.58
N PHE A 80 -3.35 -8.36 5.61
CA PHE A 80 -4.23 -9.43 6.07
C PHE A 80 -4.61 -9.22 7.53
N PHE A 81 -3.63 -8.93 8.39
CA PHE A 81 -3.87 -8.67 9.81
C PHE A 81 -4.59 -7.35 10.06
N THR A 82 -4.46 -6.33 9.23
CA THR A 82 -5.29 -5.11 9.28
C THR A 82 -6.77 -5.45 9.09
N GLY A 83 -7.09 -6.41 8.21
CA GLY A 83 -8.47 -6.89 8.05
C GLY A 83 -8.96 -7.81 9.18
N VAL A 84 -8.07 -8.58 9.83
CA VAL A 84 -8.41 -9.46 10.96
C VAL A 84 -8.55 -8.68 12.27
N ILE A 85 -7.55 -7.84 12.54
CA ILE A 85 -7.47 -6.92 13.66
C ILE A 85 -7.97 -5.58 13.11
N SER A 86 -9.23 -5.56 12.69
CA SER A 86 -9.91 -4.31 12.38
C SER A 86 -9.92 -3.44 13.63
N GLU A 87 -10.08 -2.12 13.48
CA GLU A 87 -10.14 -1.19 14.61
C GLU A 87 -11.15 -1.67 15.69
N ASP A 88 -12.33 -2.15 15.29
CA ASP A 88 -13.35 -2.78 16.15
C ASP A 88 -12.83 -3.93 17.04
N VAL A 89 -11.92 -4.75 16.50
CA VAL A 89 -11.35 -5.92 17.18
C VAL A 89 -10.03 -5.53 17.87
N GLY A 90 -9.38 -4.46 17.40
CA GLY A 90 -8.13 -3.92 17.91
C GLY A 90 -8.21 -3.61 19.41
N GLU A 91 -9.29 -3.03 19.89
CA GLU A 91 -9.47 -2.77 21.33
C GLU A 91 -9.42 -4.04 22.19
N VAL A 92 -9.94 -5.16 21.66
CA VAL A 92 -9.88 -6.45 22.35
C VAL A 92 -8.44 -6.94 22.39
N TRP A 93 -7.70 -6.77 21.30
CA TRP A 93 -6.27 -7.10 21.25
C TRP A 93 -5.44 -6.21 22.18
N ASP A 94 -5.73 -4.92 22.27
CA ASP A 94 -5.05 -4.00 23.18
C ASP A 94 -5.27 -4.40 24.65
N LYS A 95 -6.47 -4.88 24.98
CA LYS A 95 -6.79 -5.41 26.32
C LYS A 95 -6.07 -6.74 26.61
N LEU A 96 -5.97 -7.62 25.62
CA LEU A 96 -5.35 -8.95 25.78
C LEU A 96 -3.82 -8.90 25.73
N PHE A 97 -3.26 -8.00 24.92
CA PHE A 97 -1.84 -7.88 24.63
C PHE A 97 -1.42 -6.39 24.64
N PRO A 98 -1.40 -5.73 25.80
CA PRO A 98 -1.10 -4.30 25.87
C PRO A 98 0.36 -4.04 25.53
N ILE A 99 0.60 -3.39 24.39
CA ILE A 99 1.94 -3.00 23.91
C ILE A 99 2.16 -1.48 23.95
N GLY A 100 1.16 -0.70 24.37
CA GLY A 100 1.23 0.76 24.44
C GLY A 100 1.07 1.47 23.08
N TYR A 101 0.68 0.73 22.05
CA TYR A 101 0.38 1.22 20.71
C TYR A 101 -0.78 0.37 20.14
N PRO A 102 -1.82 0.98 19.53
CA PRO A 102 -2.96 0.21 19.04
C PRO A 102 -2.54 -0.87 18.05
N TRP A 103 -3.03 -2.10 18.26
CA TRP A 103 -2.66 -3.22 17.38
C TRP A 103 -3.05 -2.99 15.93
N HIS A 104 -4.20 -2.35 15.69
CA HIS A 104 -4.67 -2.02 14.35
C HIS A 104 -3.67 -1.12 13.62
N ASP A 105 -3.26 -0.03 14.26
CA ASP A 105 -2.27 0.91 13.73
C ASP A 105 -0.93 0.21 13.48
N LEU A 106 -0.51 -0.67 14.40
CA LEU A 106 0.73 -1.44 14.23
C LEU A 106 0.73 -2.28 12.95
N VAL A 107 -0.32 -3.07 12.73
CA VAL A 107 -0.37 -3.96 11.56
C VAL A 107 -0.55 -3.17 10.26
N ALA A 108 -1.27 -2.05 10.30
CA ALA A 108 -1.38 -1.12 9.18
C ALA A 108 -0.02 -0.47 8.85
N ASP A 109 0.72 0.03 9.85
CA ASP A 109 2.06 0.59 9.71
C ASP A 109 3.02 -0.42 9.06
N PHE A 110 2.98 -1.68 9.52
CA PHE A 110 3.73 -2.77 8.89
C PHE A 110 3.33 -2.94 7.41
N ALA A 111 2.03 -2.98 7.11
CA ALA A 111 1.56 -3.13 5.73
C ALA A 111 2.08 -2.00 4.83
N PHE A 112 1.80 -0.75 5.19
CA PHE A 112 2.12 0.43 4.38
C PHE A 112 3.63 0.63 4.23
N THR A 113 4.41 0.42 5.31
CA THR A 113 5.87 0.57 5.28
C THR A 113 6.50 -0.46 4.34
N PHE A 114 6.11 -1.73 4.46
CA PHE A 114 6.70 -2.79 3.65
C PHE A 114 6.27 -2.74 2.19
N PHE A 115 5.05 -2.26 1.88
CA PHE A 115 4.66 -1.94 0.50
C PHE A 115 5.42 -0.75 -0.09
N LEU A 116 5.69 0.28 0.72
CA LEU A 116 6.56 1.39 0.30
C LEU A 116 7.97 0.88 -0.03
N ILE A 117 8.57 0.08 0.85
CA ILE A 117 9.93 -0.48 0.64
C ILE A 117 9.93 -1.37 -0.60
N SER A 118 8.92 -2.25 -0.76
CA SER A 118 8.85 -3.11 -1.94
C SER A 118 8.69 -2.31 -3.24
N GLY A 119 7.89 -1.24 -3.23
CA GLY A 119 7.72 -0.34 -4.37
C GLY A 119 9.03 0.33 -4.78
N ILE A 120 9.77 0.86 -3.82
CA ILE A 120 11.10 1.44 -4.03
C ILE A 120 12.06 0.40 -4.60
N LEU A 121 12.08 -0.83 -4.08
CA LEU A 121 12.96 -1.89 -4.57
C LEU A 121 12.61 -2.32 -6.01
N VAL A 122 11.32 -2.44 -6.36
CA VAL A 122 10.89 -2.72 -7.74
C VAL A 122 11.34 -1.59 -8.68
N ALA A 123 11.06 -0.34 -8.31
CA ALA A 123 11.41 0.80 -9.14
C ALA A 123 12.92 0.96 -9.32
N SER A 124 13.69 0.70 -8.26
CA SER A 124 15.15 0.66 -8.32
C SER A 124 15.65 -0.37 -9.31
N GLN A 125 15.04 -1.56 -9.31
CA GLN A 125 15.39 -2.60 -10.28
C GLN A 125 15.02 -2.19 -11.71
N PHE A 126 13.91 -1.48 -11.93
CA PHE A 126 13.59 -0.94 -13.27
C PHE A 126 14.57 0.13 -13.74
N ILE A 127 15.20 0.88 -12.83
CA ILE A 127 16.27 1.84 -13.15
C ILE A 127 17.58 1.12 -13.47
N ILE A 128 17.99 0.18 -12.62
CA ILE A 128 19.29 -0.49 -12.71
C ILE A 128 19.32 -1.53 -13.85
N PHE A 129 18.19 -2.22 -14.08
CA PHE A 129 18.04 -3.31 -15.05
C PHE A 129 16.95 -2.95 -16.07
N PRO A 130 17.29 -2.14 -17.10
CA PRO A 130 16.32 -1.66 -18.08
C PRO A 130 15.67 -2.78 -18.89
N ASP A 131 16.36 -3.91 -19.04
CA ASP A 131 15.91 -5.12 -19.75
C ASP A 131 14.62 -5.72 -19.17
N ILE A 132 14.30 -5.46 -17.89
CA ILE A 132 13.10 -6.01 -17.25
C ILE A 132 11.83 -5.56 -17.98
N LEU A 133 11.68 -4.25 -18.21
CA LEU A 133 10.48 -3.71 -18.87
C LEU A 133 10.48 -4.01 -20.37
N GLU A 134 11.66 -3.98 -20.98
CA GLU A 134 11.86 -4.05 -22.43
C GLU A 134 11.77 -5.49 -22.93
N GLU A 135 12.65 -6.35 -22.45
CA GLU A 135 12.84 -7.70 -22.96
C GLU A 135 12.00 -8.71 -22.21
N LYS A 136 11.95 -8.63 -20.87
CA LYS A 136 11.21 -9.61 -20.07
C LYS A 136 9.70 -9.37 -20.16
N ILE A 137 9.24 -8.16 -19.89
CA ILE A 137 7.80 -7.85 -19.93
C ILE A 137 7.30 -7.51 -21.35
N GLY A 138 8.14 -6.94 -22.23
CA GLY A 138 7.71 -6.56 -23.59
C GLY A 138 6.87 -5.27 -23.63
N ILE A 139 7.26 -4.25 -22.87
CA ILE A 139 6.58 -2.95 -22.87
C ILE A 139 7.01 -2.15 -24.10
N ALA A 140 6.05 -1.66 -24.90
CA ALA A 140 6.32 -0.88 -26.10
C ALA A 140 6.97 0.49 -25.82
N HIS A 141 6.63 1.11 -24.68
CA HIS A 141 7.18 2.40 -24.23
C HIS A 141 7.81 2.27 -22.83
N PRO A 142 8.92 1.54 -22.72
CA PRO A 142 9.52 1.13 -21.44
C PRO A 142 9.94 2.35 -20.60
N THR A 143 10.51 3.38 -21.24
CA THR A 143 10.97 4.61 -20.58
C THR A 143 9.84 5.37 -19.91
N ARG A 144 8.68 5.50 -20.58
CA ARG A 144 7.51 6.20 -20.02
C ARG A 144 6.97 5.47 -18.81
N VAL A 145 6.81 4.15 -18.92
CA VAL A 145 6.34 3.31 -17.81
C VAL A 145 7.32 3.37 -16.64
N ARG A 146 8.63 3.29 -16.91
CA ARG A 146 9.69 3.43 -15.89
C ARG A 146 9.58 4.75 -15.14
N ILE A 147 9.50 5.87 -15.86
CA ILE A 147 9.42 7.21 -15.26
C ILE A 147 8.18 7.34 -14.38
N LEU A 148 7.01 6.93 -14.88
CA LEU A 148 5.76 7.00 -14.10
C LEU A 148 5.82 6.14 -12.84
N PHE A 149 6.37 4.92 -12.97
CA PHE A 149 6.52 4.01 -11.84
C PHE A 149 7.46 4.57 -10.78
N VAL A 150 8.62 5.10 -11.21
CA VAL A 150 9.61 5.73 -10.33
C VAL A 150 9.02 6.97 -9.65
N ILE A 151 8.36 7.87 -10.38
CA ILE A 151 7.73 9.05 -9.77
C ILE A 151 6.74 8.62 -8.69
N ASN A 152 5.89 7.63 -8.98
CA ASN A 152 4.94 7.15 -8.00
C ASN A 152 5.64 6.57 -6.76
N THR A 153 6.53 5.60 -6.92
CA THR A 153 7.07 4.84 -5.77
C THR A 153 8.26 5.48 -5.07
N TRP A 154 9.11 6.23 -5.77
CA TRP A 154 10.28 6.91 -5.18
C TRP A 154 9.98 8.32 -4.67
N ILE A 155 8.93 8.97 -5.19
CA ILE A 155 8.65 10.37 -4.86
C ILE A 155 7.30 10.49 -4.16
N LEU A 156 6.21 10.06 -4.80
CA LEU A 156 4.87 10.29 -4.27
C LEU A 156 4.59 9.48 -3.00
N ILE A 157 4.75 8.15 -3.02
CA ILE A 157 4.49 7.30 -1.83
C ILE A 157 5.31 7.78 -0.62
N PRO A 158 6.64 8.04 -0.71
CA PRO A 158 7.40 8.50 0.44
C PRO A 158 6.98 9.88 0.96
N ILE A 159 6.63 10.81 0.08
CA ILE A 159 6.11 12.13 0.49
C ILE A 159 4.78 11.95 1.22
N PHE A 160 3.85 11.18 0.65
CA PHE A 160 2.54 10.97 1.25
C PHE A 160 2.64 10.23 2.58
N PHE A 161 3.51 9.23 2.67
CA PHE A 161 3.82 8.51 3.90
C PHE A 161 4.39 9.47 4.95
N TYR A 162 5.42 10.24 4.61
CA TYR A 162 6.00 11.22 5.54
C TYR A 162 4.98 12.25 6.02
N MET A 163 4.20 12.82 5.11
CA MET A 163 3.20 13.83 5.45
C MET A 163 2.09 13.24 6.33
N PHE A 164 1.66 12.01 6.07
CA PHE A 164 0.66 11.31 6.89
C PHE A 164 1.10 11.22 8.36
N TYR A 165 2.35 10.82 8.65
CA TYR A 165 2.83 10.71 10.04
C TYR A 165 3.26 12.03 10.69
N THR A 166 3.50 13.10 9.92
CA THR A 166 4.08 14.35 10.47
C THR A 166 3.10 15.51 10.55
N VAL A 167 2.00 15.47 9.82
CA VAL A 167 0.94 16.47 9.90
C VAL A 167 0.24 16.37 11.27
N PRO A 168 -0.12 17.50 11.91
CA PRO A 168 -0.75 17.47 13.23
C PRO A 168 -1.97 16.55 13.27
N TYR A 169 -1.96 15.60 14.21
CA TYR A 169 -3.05 14.67 14.50
C TYR A 169 -4.24 15.42 15.12
N LEU A 170 -4.94 16.21 14.32
CA LEU A 170 -6.20 16.86 14.69
C LEU A 170 -7.39 16.03 14.18
N TRP A 171 -7.31 14.71 14.33
CA TRP A 171 -8.33 13.74 13.88
C TRP A 171 -9.72 14.00 14.48
N TYR A 172 -9.80 14.76 15.58
CA TYR A 172 -11.01 14.88 16.41
C TYR A 172 -11.50 16.32 16.62
N THR A 173 -11.13 17.25 15.74
CA THR A 173 -11.80 18.57 15.75
C THR A 173 -12.70 18.66 14.54
N ASP A 174 -14.01 18.57 14.76
CA ASP A 174 -15.08 18.54 13.73
C ASP A 174 -14.99 19.67 12.69
N ASN A 175 -14.19 20.70 12.94
CA ASN A 175 -14.04 21.88 12.10
C ASN A 175 -12.62 22.11 11.54
N PHE A 176 -11.67 21.17 11.62
CA PHE A 176 -10.30 21.47 11.18
C PHE A 176 -10.20 21.90 9.71
N TRP A 177 -11.10 21.44 8.84
CA TRP A 177 -11.23 21.84 7.43
C TRP A 177 -11.50 23.33 7.23
N THR A 178 -12.04 23.99 8.26
CA THR A 178 -12.35 25.42 8.24
C THR A 178 -11.19 26.27 8.77
N TYR A 179 -10.26 25.68 9.51
CA TYR A 179 -9.18 26.39 10.20
C TYR A 179 -7.78 26.04 9.69
N LEU A 180 -7.62 24.86 9.08
CA LEU A 180 -6.36 24.40 8.52
C LEU A 180 -6.45 24.31 7.00
N PRO A 181 -5.38 24.72 6.29
CA PRO A 181 -5.28 24.50 4.85
C PRO A 181 -5.16 23.01 4.48
N PRO A 182 -5.52 22.61 3.25
CA PRO A 182 -5.58 21.20 2.84
C PRO A 182 -4.33 20.36 3.08
N TRP A 183 -3.14 20.94 2.93
CA TRP A 183 -1.88 20.23 3.16
C TRP A 183 -1.59 19.91 4.64
N GLN A 184 -2.42 20.41 5.56
CA GLN A 184 -2.38 20.06 6.99
C GLN A 184 -3.50 19.08 7.37
N TRP A 185 -4.20 18.50 6.40
CA TRP A 185 -5.21 17.48 6.64
C TRP A 185 -4.56 16.09 6.58
N ALA A 186 -4.35 15.44 7.72
CA ALA A 186 -3.83 14.07 7.77
C ALA A 186 -4.61 13.09 6.86
N PRO A 187 -5.96 13.16 6.79
CA PRO A 187 -6.74 12.28 5.91
C PRO A 187 -6.45 12.47 4.42
N LEU A 188 -6.14 13.70 3.98
CA LEU A 188 -5.75 13.94 2.58
C LEU A 188 -4.50 13.13 2.23
N TRP A 189 -3.50 13.13 3.11
CA TRP A 189 -2.25 12.42 2.89
C TRP A 189 -2.41 10.92 2.96
N GLU A 190 -3.27 10.44 3.85
CA GLU A 190 -3.68 9.04 3.93
C GLU A 190 -4.32 8.57 2.62
N TRP A 191 -5.27 9.33 2.08
CA TRP A 191 -5.91 9.04 0.79
C TRP A 191 -4.93 9.04 -0.37
N LEU A 192 -4.02 10.02 -0.42
CA LEU A 192 -2.98 10.10 -1.44
C LEU A 192 -2.02 8.92 -1.34
N LEU A 193 -1.63 8.53 -0.11
CA LEU A 193 -0.81 7.35 0.14
C LEU A 193 -1.52 6.09 -0.35
N MET A 194 -2.77 5.87 0.04
CA MET A 194 -3.56 4.71 -0.38
C MET A 194 -3.70 4.63 -1.89
N ALA A 195 -4.08 5.75 -2.53
CA ALA A 195 -4.23 5.81 -3.99
C ALA A 195 -2.90 5.50 -4.70
N SER A 196 -1.80 6.06 -4.21
CA SER A 196 -0.47 5.86 -4.79
C SER A 196 0.04 4.43 -4.61
N GLN A 197 -0.17 3.81 -3.43
CA GLN A 197 0.14 2.40 -3.20
C GLN A 197 -0.75 1.47 -4.03
N THR A 198 -2.04 1.76 -4.14
CA THR A 198 -2.98 1.00 -4.98
C THR A 198 -2.58 1.06 -6.45
N ALA A 199 -2.20 2.25 -6.94
CA ALA A 199 -1.69 2.43 -8.29
C ALA A 199 -0.40 1.62 -8.51
N TYR A 200 0.50 1.58 -7.53
CA TYR A 200 1.71 0.75 -7.57
C TYR A 200 1.36 -0.75 -7.67
N ILE A 201 0.55 -1.27 -6.75
CA ILE A 201 0.19 -2.69 -6.67
C ILE A 201 -0.55 -3.11 -7.95
N THR A 202 -1.53 -2.33 -8.38
CA THR A 202 -2.30 -2.58 -9.60
C THR A 202 -1.39 -2.59 -10.84
N SER A 203 -0.49 -1.61 -10.95
CA SER A 203 0.47 -1.55 -12.06
C SER A 203 1.40 -2.76 -12.06
N ALA A 204 1.91 -3.17 -10.90
CA ALA A 204 2.75 -4.35 -10.76
C ALA A 204 2.02 -5.63 -11.22
N ASN A 205 0.74 -5.79 -10.84
CA ASN A 205 -0.09 -6.90 -11.31
C ASN A 205 -0.33 -6.88 -12.81
N ILE A 206 -0.59 -5.72 -13.40
CA ILE A 206 -0.76 -5.60 -14.85
C ILE A 206 0.53 -6.02 -15.58
N LEU A 207 1.71 -5.67 -15.06
CA LEU A 207 3.00 -6.10 -15.61
C LEU A 207 3.18 -7.62 -15.50
N VAL A 208 2.77 -8.22 -14.38
CA VAL A 208 2.76 -9.68 -14.18
C VAL A 208 1.85 -10.36 -15.20
N VAL A 209 0.60 -9.92 -15.32
CA VAL A 209 -0.38 -10.48 -16.28
C VAL A 209 0.13 -10.36 -17.71
N LYS A 210 0.71 -9.21 -18.06
CA LYS A 210 1.30 -9.01 -19.39
C LYS A 210 2.42 -10.00 -19.68
N ARG A 211 3.31 -10.26 -18.70
CA ARG A 211 4.35 -11.28 -18.86
C ARG A 211 3.74 -12.67 -19.04
N ILE A 212 2.77 -13.05 -18.21
CA ILE A 212 2.12 -14.36 -18.29
C ILE A 212 1.49 -14.57 -19.67
N ASN A 213 0.74 -13.59 -20.16
CA ASN A 213 0.11 -13.66 -21.48
C ASN A 213 1.11 -13.81 -22.62
N ARG A 214 2.31 -13.21 -22.47
CA ARG A 214 3.40 -13.40 -23.43
C ARG A 214 3.97 -14.81 -23.36
N GLU A 215 4.23 -15.34 -22.17
CA GLU A 215 4.70 -16.73 -22.00
C GLU A 215 3.70 -17.76 -22.54
N LEU A 216 2.40 -17.45 -22.55
CA LEU A 216 1.36 -18.33 -23.11
C LEU A 216 1.21 -18.24 -24.64
N ALA A 217 1.75 -17.18 -25.26
CA ALA A 217 1.68 -16.96 -26.70
C ALA A 217 2.94 -17.48 -27.44
N GLU A 218 4.00 -17.79 -26.70
CA GLU A 218 5.26 -18.42 -27.16
C GLU A 218 5.15 -19.95 -27.10
#